data_AF-A0A0D2MVG5-F1
#
_entry.id   AF-A0A0D2MVG5-F1
#
_cell.length_a   1.000
_cell.length_b   1.000
_cell.length_c   1.000
_cell.angle_alpha   90.00
_cell.angle_beta   90.00
_cell.angle_gamma   90.00
#
_symmetry.space_group_name_H-M   'P 1'
#
loop_
_entity.id
_entity.type
_entity.pdbx_description
1 polymer ?
#
loop_
_entity_poly.entity_id
_entity_poly.type
_entity_poly.pdbx_seq_one_letter_code
_entity_poly.pdbx_strand_id
1 'polypeptide(L)' 'GNVHGNGTWSFGKRRNKTHTLCVSCGRHNLSVKAIRRKTTRIGRMRYLCHVPRRFKTGFREGTEAAPRNKVAAVSA' A
#
# COMPACT_ATOMS: atom_id res chain seq x y z
N GLY A 1 -0.61 24.29 -48.86
CA GLY A 1 0.51 23.57 -48.21
C GLY A 1 -0.01 22.87 -46.99
N ASN A 2 0.14 21.54 -46.93
CA ASN A 2 -0.41 20.76 -45.83
C ASN A 2 0.46 20.98 -44.58
N VAL A 3 -0.03 21.75 -43.60
CA VAL A 3 0.65 22.00 -42.32
C VAL A 3 0.54 20.75 -41.45
N HIS A 4 1.22 19.68 -41.85
CA HIS A 4 1.57 18.60 -40.93
C HIS A 4 2.88 19.01 -40.26
N GLY A 5 2.81 20.07 -39.46
CA GLY A 5 3.93 20.59 -38.70
C GLY A 5 4.19 19.75 -37.45
N ASN A 6 5.44 19.36 -37.26
CA ASN A 6 5.93 18.77 -36.01
C ASN A 6 5.91 19.83 -34.90
N GLY A 7 5.84 19.42 -33.64
CA GLY A 7 5.79 20.35 -32.51
C GLY A 7 4.36 20.77 -32.15
N THR A 8 4.17 22.05 -31.78
CA THR A 8 2.95 22.57 -31.13
C THR A 8 1.65 22.23 -31.87
N TRP A 9 1.65 22.36 -33.21
CA TRP A 9 0.52 22.07 -34.08
C TRP A 9 0.05 20.60 -34.04
N SER A 10 0.97 19.67 -33.76
CA SER A 10 0.68 18.24 -33.66
C SER A 10 0.17 17.81 -32.28
N PHE A 11 0.48 18.56 -31.20
CA PHE A 11 0.10 18.19 -29.83
C PHE A 11 -1.41 18.32 -29.59
N GLY A 12 -2.08 19.30 -30.20
CA GLY A 12 -3.54 19.48 -30.07
C GLY A 12 -4.36 18.29 -30.59
N LYS A 13 -3.78 17.44 -31.43
CA LYS A 13 -4.44 16.25 -32.01
C LYS A 13 -4.28 15.00 -31.13
N ARG A 14 -3.43 15.02 -30.10
CA ARG A 14 -3.10 13.86 -29.25
C ARG A 14 -4.12 13.68 -28.12
N ARG A 15 -5.33 13.24 -28.47
CA ARG A 15 -6.46 13.07 -27.53
C ARG A 15 -6.69 11.63 -27.04
N ASN A 16 -5.99 10.65 -27.63
CA ASN A 16 -6.19 9.25 -27.28
C ASN A 16 -5.20 8.84 -26.17
N LYS A 17 -5.69 8.10 -25.16
CA LYS A 17 -4.87 7.64 -24.04
C LYS A 17 -4.25 6.28 -24.36
N THR A 18 -2.92 6.19 -24.25
CA THR A 18 -2.17 4.94 -24.50
C THR A 18 -2.13 4.00 -23.29
N HIS A 19 -2.25 4.54 -22.08
CA HIS A 19 -2.21 3.77 -20.84
C HIS A 19 -3.48 3.99 -20.02
N THR A 20 -4.08 2.89 -19.60
CA THR A 20 -5.20 2.86 -18.66
C THR A 20 -4.71 2.40 -17.28
N LEU A 21 -5.53 2.59 -16.25
CA LEU A 21 -5.20 2.13 -14.91
C LEU A 21 -5.12 0.61 -14.89
N CYS A 22 -4.02 0.08 -14.37
CA CYS A 22 -3.84 -1.35 -14.23
C CYS A 22 -4.46 -1.83 -12.91
N VAL A 23 -5.36 -2.83 -13.00
CA VAL A 23 -6.02 -3.42 -11.82
C VAL A 23 -5.01 -4.08 -10.89
N SER A 24 -3.96 -4.68 -11.44
CA SER A 24 -2.84 -5.22 -10.68
C SER A 24 -1.53 -4.86 -11.36
N CYS A 25 -0.83 -3.86 -10.82
CA CYS A 25 0.48 -3.46 -11.35
C CYS A 25 1.48 -4.61 -11.23
N GLY A 26 1.60 -5.41 -12.29
CA GLY A 26 2.35 -6.66 -12.37
C GLY A 26 3.87 -6.51 -12.27
N ARG A 27 4.50 -7.63 -11.93
CA ARG A 27 5.84 -7.82 -11.35
C ARG A 27 7.02 -7.66 -12.33
N HIS A 28 6.91 -6.78 -13.33
CA HIS A 28 8.03 -6.49 -14.23
C HIS A 28 8.96 -5.48 -13.56
N ASN A 29 9.79 -5.97 -12.64
CA ASN A 29 10.81 -5.17 -12.00
C ASN A 29 12.13 -5.38 -12.72
N LEU A 30 12.47 -4.46 -13.63
CA LEU A 30 13.71 -4.48 -14.39
C LEU A 30 14.87 -3.75 -13.68
N SER A 31 14.60 -3.16 -12.51
CA SER A 31 15.60 -2.41 -11.75
C SER A 31 15.41 -2.54 -10.24
N VAL A 32 16.50 -2.40 -9.49
CA VAL A 32 16.51 -2.42 -8.02
C VAL A 32 15.59 -1.33 -7.44
N LYS A 33 15.54 -0.14 -8.06
CA LYS A 33 14.66 0.96 -7.63
C LYS A 33 13.18 0.61 -7.83
N ALA A 34 12.83 -0.08 -8.92
CA ALA A 34 11.47 -0.55 -9.16
C ALA A 34 11.04 -1.60 -8.13
N ILE A 35 11.93 -2.54 -7.80
CA ILE A 35 11.73 -3.51 -6.71
C ILE A 35 11.42 -2.75 -5.42
N ARG A 36 12.31 -1.83 -4.99
CA ARG A 36 12.16 -1.05 -3.75
C ARG A 36 10.82 -0.32 -3.64
N ARG A 37 10.24 0.19 -4.72
CA ARG A 37 8.94 0.89 -4.70
C ARG A 37 7.73 -0.05 -4.53
N LYS A 38 7.89 -1.33 -4.85
CA LYS A 38 6.80 -2.31 -4.93
C LYS A 38 6.96 -3.50 -3.97
N THR A 39 8.05 -3.58 -3.19
CA THR A 39 8.29 -4.70 -2.27
C THR A 39 7.20 -4.88 -1.23
N THR A 40 7.07 -6.11 -0.73
CA THR A 40 6.27 -6.55 0.42
C THR A 40 6.70 -5.86 1.72
N ARG A 41 6.40 -4.57 1.83
CA ARG A 41 6.60 -3.78 3.07
C ARG A 41 5.94 -2.41 3.00
N ILE A 42 5.79 -1.85 1.79
CA ILE A 42 5.29 -0.49 1.58
C ILE A 42 3.76 -0.41 1.70
N GLY A 43 3.06 -1.52 1.45
CA GLY A 43 1.61 -1.59 1.58
C GLY A 43 1.13 -1.70 3.04
N ARG A 44 -0.19 -1.76 3.22
CA ARG A 44 -0.83 -1.80 4.55
C ARG A 44 -0.48 -3.02 5.42
N MET A 45 0.14 -4.05 4.85
CA MET A 45 0.55 -5.28 5.55
C MET A 45 -0.50 -5.82 6.54
N ARG A 46 -1.80 -5.80 6.18
CA ARG A 46 -2.91 -6.04 7.13
C ARG A 46 -2.77 -7.32 7.93
N TYR A 47 -2.29 -8.39 7.30
CA TYR A 47 -2.00 -9.65 7.98
C TYR A 47 -0.63 -9.61 8.66
N LEU A 48 0.43 -9.36 7.88
CA LEU A 48 1.82 -9.44 8.32
C LEU A 48 2.19 -8.44 9.44
N CYS A 49 1.50 -7.31 9.59
CA CYS A 49 1.75 -6.37 10.69
C CYS A 49 1.43 -6.98 12.07
N HIS A 50 0.43 -7.86 12.16
CA HIS A 50 0.02 -8.46 13.42
C HIS A 50 0.75 -9.77 13.72
N VAL A 51 1.30 -10.42 12.68
CA VAL A 51 1.98 -11.71 12.79
C VAL A 51 3.14 -11.67 13.81
N PRO A 52 4.06 -10.69 13.81
CA PRO A 52 5.12 -10.61 14.82
C PRO A 52 4.60 -10.51 16.26
N ARG A 53 3.47 -9.81 16.48
CA ARG A 53 2.83 -9.72 17.79
C ARG A 53 2.23 -11.07 18.19
N ARG A 54 1.54 -11.75 17.28
CA ARG A 54 0.96 -13.08 17.51
C ARG A 54 2.03 -14.13 17.81
N PHE A 55 3.17 -14.09 17.12
CA PHE A 55 4.32 -14.94 17.41
C PHE A 55 4.81 -14.76 18.85
N LYS A 56 4.98 -13.51 19.31
CA LYS A 56 5.40 -13.22 20.70
C LYS A 56 4.41 -13.70 21.75
N THR A 57 3.12 -13.70 21.41
CA THR A 57 2.06 -14.20 22.29
C THR A 57 1.75 -15.68 22.08
N GLY A 58 2.55 -16.42 21.30
CA GLY A 58 2.37 -17.85 21.06
C GLY A 58 1.07 -18.23 20.35
N PHE A 59 0.51 -17.33 19.51
CA PHE A 59 -0.75 -17.55 18.78
C PHE A 59 -1.93 -17.92 19.69
N ARG A 60 -1.99 -17.39 20.92
CA ARG A 60 -3.14 -17.58 21.82
C ARG A 60 -4.43 -17.03 21.20
N GLU A 61 -5.48 -17.86 21.21
CA GLU A 61 -6.82 -17.53 20.73
C GLU A 61 -7.86 -17.78 21.85
N GLY A 62 -8.98 -17.05 21.83
CA GLY A 62 -10.12 -17.29 22.73
C GLY A 62 -9.94 -16.93 24.21
N THR A 63 -8.81 -16.33 24.61
CA THR A 63 -8.58 -15.90 26.01
C THR A 63 -9.01 -14.46 26.22
N GLU A 64 -9.91 -14.21 27.17
CA GLU A 64 -10.23 -12.86 27.60
C GLU A 64 -9.22 -12.33 28.61
N ALA A 65 -8.96 -11.02 28.57
CA ALA A 65 -8.12 -10.38 29.56
C ALA A 65 -8.85 -10.32 30.90
N ALA A 66 -8.17 -10.65 31.99
CA ALA A 66 -8.74 -10.52 33.33
C ALA A 66 -9.26 -9.09 33.54
N PRO A 67 -10.47 -8.91 34.12
CA PRO A 67 -11.00 -7.59 34.37
C PRO A 67 -10.05 -6.83 35.30
N ARG A 68 -9.73 -5.59 34.93
CA ARG A 68 -8.90 -4.72 35.77
C ARG A 68 -9.75 -4.25 36.96
N ASN A 69 -9.34 -4.58 38.18
CA ASN A 69 -9.97 -4.01 39.38
C ASN A 69 -9.81 -2.48 39.31
N LYS A 70 -10.93 -1.75 39.27
CA LYS A 70 -10.89 -0.29 39.46
C LYS A 70 -10.44 -0.09 40.91
N VAL A 71 -9.19 0.29 41.14
CA VAL A 71 -8.80 0.88 42.42
C VAL A 71 -9.71 2.10 42.56
N ALA A 72 -10.65 2.03 43.52
CA ALA A 72 -11.52 3.15 43.82
C ALA A 72 -10.63 4.37 44.02
N ALA A 73 -10.94 5.48 43.33
CA ALA A 73 -10.29 6.75 43.59
C ALA A 73 -10.40 6.98 45.10
N VAL A 74 -9.27 6.89 45.80
CA VAL A 74 -9.18 7.26 47.20
C VAL A 74 -9.37 8.77 47.21
N SER A 75 -10.57 9.19 47.57
CA SER A 75 -10.86 10.57 47.94
C SER A 75 -10.16 10.85 49.27
N ALA A 76 -9.25 11.81 49.27
CA ALA A 76 -8.80 12.57 50.42
C ALA A 76 -8.88 14.05 50.05
#